data_AF-A0A9Q4QSJ2-F1
#
_entry.id   AF-A0A9Q4QSJ2-F1
#
_cell.length_a   1.000
_cell.length_b   1.000
_cell.length_c   1.000
_cell.angle_alpha   90.00
_cell.angle_beta   90.00
_cell.angle_gamma   90.00
#
_symmetry.space_group_name_H-M   'P 1'
#
loop_
_entity.id
_entity.type
_entity.pdbx_description
1 polymer ?
#
loop_
_entity_poly.entity_id
_entity_poly.type
_entity_poly.pdbx_seq_one_letter_code
_entity_poly.pdbx_strand_id
1 'polypeptide(L)'
;AVDLKNTDGNLTISKSDDSNDVVFNLSQDLKENSVTVGNTQVNKDGVRVSNDVLLSSKELVITSHSSTSSVKTLANGESVVNRTVVNGDGVNIDDVVVVNDLGLSIVGGASVTLSGINAGSHKITNVTAGTEDTDAVNFSQLKSVSEAVDKGWTLTASGANGSKVVSGGTVDLKNTDGNLTISKSSDSNDVVFNLSKDFKVDEVTAGNTVVNTDGVKVGSDVSLGAMGLFIANGPSVTASGFNAGDKVISHVAVGMADTDAVNVSQLKQAVQSVTVKATRYYSTNDGGTQGGNYDGDGATGSKAVAAGVGTQASGEGATAVGSGAASSGKGSTAIGRNAIASADGSVALGDGAKDGGRGAESYIGKYSGVQNNTMGTVSVGDAAKGETRSISNVADAKEATDAVNLRQLDAVAQKSNLQTDDMRHEINNIEDVFKITKGDSTPSVKGMGVNAMAIGTNAAVSGTDSVALGKNTNVSADNAVAIGNDSVADRANSVSVGSAGSQRQVTNVAAGTADTDAVNVSQLNQGLITAKQYTDGMVGNLRRETSGGVAAAIATANLPQAYVQGRGMTSVGVSSYQGQSAIAVGVSAVSESGHWVFKFSGSANTRSHVGVGAGVGYQW
;
A
#
# COMPACT_ATOMS: atom_id res chain seq x y z
N ALA A 1 81.66 -12.14 209.62
CA ALA A 1 81.29 -12.76 208.33
C ALA A 1 80.25 -13.86 208.58
N VAL A 2 79.59 -14.31 207.52
CA VAL A 2 78.72 -15.51 207.46
C VAL A 2 79.46 -16.73 208.08
N ASP A 3 78.80 -17.58 208.88
CA ASP A 3 78.31 -18.88 208.37
C ASP A 3 76.92 -19.31 208.91
N LEU A 4 76.17 -19.97 208.03
CA LEU A 4 74.76 -20.39 208.14
C LEU A 4 74.67 -21.89 208.50
N LYS A 5 73.75 -22.38 209.37
CA LYS A 5 73.41 -23.84 209.38
C LYS A 5 71.93 -24.18 209.67
N ASN A 6 71.40 -25.06 208.83
CA ASN A 6 70.16 -25.85 208.91
C ASN A 6 70.44 -27.20 208.19
N THR A 7 69.89 -28.31 208.66
CA THR A 7 70.24 -29.69 208.25
C THR A 7 69.20 -30.41 207.38
N ASP A 8 67.91 -30.05 207.47
CA ASP A 8 66.80 -30.92 207.05
C ASP A 8 65.76 -30.14 206.21
N GLY A 9 66.22 -29.19 205.39
CA GLY A 9 65.40 -28.53 204.35
C GLY A 9 64.41 -27.48 204.85
N ASN A 10 64.14 -27.46 206.15
CA ASN A 10 63.14 -26.59 206.77
C ASN A 10 63.69 -25.19 207.08
N LEU A 11 64.26 -24.59 206.01
CA LEU A 11 64.38 -23.17 205.60
C LEU A 11 65.64 -22.28 206.00
N THR A 12 66.10 -21.44 205.04
CA THR A 12 67.42 -20.70 205.00
C THR A 12 67.53 -19.37 204.14
N ILE A 13 68.63 -18.54 204.08
CA ILE A 13 69.00 -17.41 205.03
C ILE A 13 69.56 -16.06 204.39
N SER A 14 69.05 -14.80 204.61
CA SER A 14 69.69 -13.43 204.26
C SER A 14 69.02 -12.03 204.68
N LYS A 15 69.53 -11.20 205.66
CA LYS A 15 68.87 -9.95 206.26
C LYS A 15 69.24 -8.49 205.84
N SER A 16 70.41 -7.97 206.26
CA SER A 16 70.90 -6.61 205.95
C SER A 16 72.41 -6.45 206.21
N ASP A 17 73.12 -5.69 205.37
CA ASP A 17 74.55 -5.36 205.54
C ASP A 17 74.88 -4.65 206.87
N ASP A 18 73.94 -3.88 207.43
CA ASP A 18 74.02 -3.15 208.72
C ASP A 18 74.53 -4.02 209.89
N SER A 19 74.27 -5.34 209.84
CA SER A 19 75.07 -6.31 210.62
C SER A 19 75.37 -7.59 209.85
N ASN A 20 75.59 -7.45 208.53
CA ASN A 20 75.71 -8.49 207.49
C ASN A 20 74.49 -9.43 207.35
N ASP A 21 74.02 -9.60 206.12
CA ASP A 21 72.83 -10.36 205.72
C ASP A 21 72.71 -11.82 206.26
N VAL A 22 71.82 -12.06 207.27
CA VAL A 22 71.22 -13.36 207.71
C VAL A 22 69.72 -13.36 208.19
N VAL A 23 68.72 -13.53 207.29
CA VAL A 23 67.22 -13.69 207.48
C VAL A 23 66.95 -15.16 207.66
N PHE A 24 66.74 -15.66 208.86
CA PHE A 24 66.44 -17.08 209.02
C PHE A 24 64.99 -17.34 208.60
N ASN A 25 64.87 -18.15 207.56
CA ASN A 25 63.62 -18.62 206.97
C ASN A 25 63.11 -19.79 207.86
N LEU A 26 61.80 -20.09 207.88
CA LEU A 26 61.17 -21.28 208.54
C LEU A 26 59.90 -21.75 207.77
N SER A 27 59.50 -23.04 207.64
CA SER A 27 60.12 -24.30 208.11
C SER A 27 59.49 -25.63 207.54
N GLN A 28 58.89 -25.66 206.34
CA GLN A 28 57.67 -26.51 206.07
C GLN A 28 56.56 -26.15 207.11
N ASP A 29 55.26 -26.23 206.84
CA ASP A 29 54.46 -26.91 205.82
C ASP A 29 53.12 -26.12 205.73
N LEU A 30 52.27 -26.18 204.69
CA LEU A 30 52.22 -27.06 203.53
C LEU A 30 52.08 -26.28 202.22
N LYS A 31 52.77 -26.77 201.18
CA LYS A 31 52.22 -26.71 199.82
C LYS A 31 51.32 -27.92 199.64
N GLU A 32 50.05 -27.73 199.26
CA GLU A 32 49.51 -28.47 198.11
C GLU A 32 48.26 -27.79 197.55
N ASN A 33 48.31 -27.45 196.26
CA ASN A 33 47.25 -26.73 195.54
C ASN A 33 46.28 -27.69 194.82
N SER A 34 46.32 -28.97 195.24
CA SER A 34 45.53 -30.08 194.71
C SER A 34 45.62 -31.23 195.70
N VAL A 35 44.51 -31.89 196.01
CA VAL A 35 44.54 -33.19 196.69
C VAL A 35 44.67 -34.27 195.62
N THR A 36 45.70 -35.11 195.73
CA THR A 36 45.94 -36.24 194.81
C THR A 36 45.83 -37.55 195.56
N VAL A 37 44.91 -38.43 195.16
CA VAL A 37 44.77 -39.79 195.71
C VAL A 37 44.85 -40.77 194.55
N GLY A 38 46.02 -41.42 194.40
CA GLY A 38 46.34 -42.20 193.21
C GLY A 38 46.36 -41.35 191.94
N ASN A 39 45.77 -41.84 190.85
CA ASN A 39 45.70 -41.14 189.57
C ASN A 39 44.50 -40.18 189.45
N THR A 40 43.86 -39.82 190.57
CA THR A 40 42.80 -38.81 190.61
C THR A 40 43.35 -37.53 191.20
N GLN A 41 43.36 -36.46 190.39
CA GLN A 41 43.84 -35.15 190.80
C GLN A 41 42.66 -34.15 190.79
N VAL A 42 42.47 -33.46 191.92
CA VAL A 42 41.43 -32.43 192.09
C VAL A 42 42.10 -31.06 192.21
N ASN A 43 41.77 -30.15 191.29
CA ASN A 43 42.24 -28.76 191.33
C ASN A 43 41.13 -27.81 190.84
N LYS A 44 41.44 -26.51 190.73
CA LYS A 44 40.48 -25.46 190.36
C LYS A 44 39.85 -25.57 188.95
N ASP A 45 40.38 -26.44 188.08
CA ASP A 45 39.95 -26.57 186.68
C ASP A 45 39.12 -27.83 186.40
N GLY A 46 38.95 -28.73 187.39
CA GLY A 46 38.07 -29.91 187.29
C GLY A 46 38.58 -31.15 188.03
N VAL A 47 37.89 -32.27 187.84
CA VAL A 47 38.31 -33.60 188.32
C VAL A 47 38.90 -34.37 187.15
N ARG A 48 40.16 -34.81 187.29
CA ARG A 48 40.85 -35.58 186.25
C ARG A 48 41.06 -37.01 186.73
N VAL A 49 40.53 -37.97 185.97
CA VAL A 49 40.59 -39.42 186.28
C VAL A 49 41.29 -40.10 185.12
N SER A 50 42.63 -40.22 185.20
CA SER A 50 43.53 -40.63 184.11
C SER A 50 43.64 -39.64 182.94
N ASN A 51 44.33 -40.03 181.86
CA ASN A 51 44.69 -39.14 180.75
C ASN A 51 43.55 -38.92 179.74
N ASP A 52 42.64 -39.89 179.59
CA ASP A 52 41.65 -39.93 178.49
C ASP A 52 40.26 -39.42 178.87
N VAL A 53 40.04 -39.05 180.15
CA VAL A 53 38.76 -38.56 180.65
C VAL A 53 38.98 -37.27 181.47
N LEU A 54 38.43 -36.17 180.97
CA LEU A 54 38.38 -34.89 181.67
C LEU A 54 36.92 -34.43 181.80
N LEU A 55 36.48 -34.18 183.04
CA LEU A 55 35.21 -33.53 183.33
C LEU A 55 35.47 -32.06 183.65
N SER A 56 35.06 -31.17 182.73
CA SER A 56 35.03 -29.72 182.95
C SER A 56 33.58 -29.25 183.11
N SER A 57 33.39 -28.02 183.60
CA SER A 57 32.06 -27.41 183.82
C SER A 57 31.23 -27.17 182.55
N LYS A 58 31.74 -27.51 181.36
CA LYS A 58 31.06 -27.29 180.08
C LYS A 58 30.94 -28.53 179.18
N GLU A 59 31.83 -29.51 179.33
CA GLU A 59 31.81 -30.72 178.48
C GLU A 59 32.58 -31.89 179.12
N LEU A 60 32.15 -33.11 178.75
CA LEU A 60 32.83 -34.39 178.99
C LEU A 60 33.59 -34.77 177.72
N VAL A 61 34.92 -34.86 177.80
CA VAL A 61 35.77 -35.34 176.70
C VAL A 61 36.25 -36.76 177.01
N ILE A 62 36.05 -37.68 176.07
CA ILE A 62 36.53 -39.07 176.12
C ILE A 62 37.35 -39.36 174.87
N THR A 63 38.61 -39.78 175.02
CA THR A 63 39.42 -40.30 173.91
C THR A 63 39.24 -41.81 173.79
N SER A 64 38.49 -42.29 172.80
CA SER A 64 38.32 -43.72 172.51
C SER A 64 39.26 -44.21 171.41
N HIS A 65 39.90 -45.36 171.61
CA HIS A 65 40.78 -46.02 170.63
C HIS A 65 40.02 -47.02 169.74
N SER A 66 39.48 -46.57 168.60
CA SER A 66 39.25 -47.46 167.43
C SER A 66 39.06 -46.67 166.13
N SER A 67 39.68 -47.15 165.05
CA SER A 67 39.69 -46.50 163.73
C SER A 67 38.34 -46.61 163.00
N THR A 68 37.72 -45.47 162.66
CA THR A 68 37.13 -45.12 161.33
C THR A 68 36.26 -43.86 161.45
N SER A 69 36.39 -42.94 160.48
CA SER A 69 35.48 -41.81 160.23
C SER A 69 35.05 -40.96 161.44
N SER A 70 35.85 -39.97 161.81
CA SER A 70 35.46 -38.95 162.79
C SER A 70 34.42 -37.97 162.21
N VAL A 71 33.14 -38.25 162.44
CA VAL A 71 32.08 -37.24 162.34
C VAL A 71 32.38 -36.10 163.31
N LYS A 72 32.42 -34.86 162.81
CA LYS A 72 32.47 -33.66 163.65
C LYS A 72 31.18 -32.88 163.47
N THR A 73 30.22 -33.13 164.34
CA THR A 73 28.99 -32.34 164.43
C THR A 73 29.35 -30.96 164.96
N LEU A 74 29.06 -29.91 164.20
CA LEU A 74 29.21 -28.54 164.67
C LEU A 74 27.95 -28.12 165.43
N ALA A 75 28.05 -27.05 166.23
CA ALA A 75 27.00 -26.62 167.17
C ALA A 75 25.67 -26.19 166.51
N ASN A 76 25.60 -26.15 165.18
CA ASN A 76 24.42 -25.87 164.37
C ASN A 76 23.72 -27.14 163.82
N GLY A 77 24.23 -28.34 164.10
CA GLY A 77 23.65 -29.61 163.64
C GLY A 77 24.18 -30.11 162.28
N GLU A 78 25.11 -29.39 161.65
CA GLU A 78 25.77 -29.85 160.42
C GLU A 78 26.94 -30.79 160.72
N SER A 79 27.17 -31.75 159.82
CA SER A 79 28.15 -32.81 159.98
C SER A 79 29.01 -32.96 158.72
N VAL A 80 30.27 -32.52 158.79
CA VAL A 80 31.20 -32.59 157.65
C VAL A 80 31.96 -33.92 157.64
N VAL A 81 31.89 -34.63 156.52
CA VAL A 81 32.73 -35.81 156.24
C VAL A 81 33.43 -35.62 154.89
N ASN A 82 34.69 -35.20 154.95
CA ASN A 82 35.63 -35.14 153.80
C ASN A 82 35.11 -34.40 152.55
N ARG A 83 34.90 -33.08 152.67
CA ARG A 83 34.51 -32.10 151.63
C ARG A 83 33.16 -32.28 150.90
N THR A 84 32.43 -33.36 151.12
CA THR A 84 31.01 -33.42 150.76
C THR A 84 30.18 -32.86 151.91
N VAL A 85 29.31 -31.88 151.63
CA VAL A 85 28.30 -31.37 152.56
C VAL A 85 26.95 -31.96 152.16
N VAL A 86 26.32 -32.66 153.11
CA VAL A 86 24.96 -33.17 152.97
C VAL A 86 24.09 -32.39 153.94
N ASN A 87 23.14 -31.62 153.42
CA ASN A 87 22.25 -30.77 154.21
C ASN A 87 20.79 -30.90 153.74
N GLY A 88 19.88 -30.11 154.32
CA GLY A 88 18.46 -30.17 154.00
C GLY A 88 18.10 -29.77 152.55
N ASP A 89 18.99 -29.02 151.89
CA ASP A 89 18.79 -28.52 150.52
C ASP A 89 19.47 -29.41 149.47
N GLY A 90 20.09 -30.53 149.88
CA GLY A 90 20.65 -31.55 148.98
C GLY A 90 22.06 -32.02 149.32
N VAL A 91 22.74 -32.56 148.31
CA VAL A 91 24.16 -32.92 148.38
C VAL A 91 24.97 -31.88 147.60
N ASN A 92 25.90 -31.22 148.27
CA ASN A 92 26.84 -30.27 147.68
C ASN A 92 28.27 -30.80 147.79
N ILE A 93 28.99 -30.80 146.66
CA ILE A 93 30.40 -31.23 146.57
C ILE A 93 31.25 -30.03 146.15
N ASP A 94 32.09 -29.55 147.08
CA ASP A 94 33.05 -28.44 146.90
C ASP A 94 32.44 -27.14 146.29
N ASP A 95 31.15 -26.84 146.53
CA ASP A 95 30.37 -25.71 145.95
C ASP A 95 30.28 -25.70 144.41
N VAL A 96 30.72 -26.78 143.75
CA VAL A 96 30.73 -26.92 142.29
C VAL A 96 29.58 -27.81 141.80
N VAL A 97 29.16 -28.80 142.59
CA VAL A 97 28.09 -29.73 142.20
C VAL A 97 26.98 -29.73 143.24
N VAL A 98 25.79 -29.29 142.86
CA VAL A 98 24.57 -29.29 143.67
C VAL A 98 23.63 -30.37 143.14
N VAL A 99 23.17 -31.26 144.01
CA VAL A 99 22.12 -32.24 143.70
C VAL A 99 20.95 -32.04 144.67
N ASN A 100 19.82 -31.60 144.15
CA ASN A 100 18.61 -31.32 144.93
C ASN A 100 17.32 -31.64 144.15
N ASP A 101 16.18 -31.26 144.73
CA ASP A 101 14.81 -31.47 144.23
C ASP A 101 14.58 -30.91 142.80
N LEU A 102 15.36 -29.92 142.38
CA LEU A 102 15.30 -29.34 141.03
C LEU A 102 16.18 -30.10 140.02
N GLY A 103 17.13 -30.90 140.51
CA GLY A 103 18.00 -31.79 139.73
C GLY A 103 19.49 -31.72 140.11
N LEU A 104 20.33 -32.17 139.19
CA LEU A 104 21.79 -32.04 139.23
C LEU A 104 22.20 -30.74 138.53
N SER A 105 22.91 -29.86 139.22
CA SER A 105 23.47 -28.64 138.64
C SER A 105 24.97 -28.54 138.95
N ILE A 106 25.79 -28.43 137.91
CA ILE A 106 27.22 -28.11 138.04
C ILE A 106 27.39 -26.61 137.80
N VAL A 107 27.93 -25.89 138.77
CA VAL A 107 28.12 -24.42 138.69
C VAL A 107 29.07 -24.09 137.55
N GLY A 108 28.56 -23.36 136.55
CA GLY A 108 29.29 -23.05 135.31
C GLY A 108 29.47 -24.23 134.34
N GLY A 109 28.86 -25.39 134.62
CA GLY A 109 28.94 -26.61 133.82
C GLY A 109 27.58 -27.09 133.30
N ALA A 110 27.48 -28.39 133.03
CA ALA A 110 26.23 -29.01 132.61
C ALA A 110 25.27 -29.24 133.79
N SER A 111 23.97 -29.12 133.55
CA SER A 111 22.91 -29.37 134.52
C SER A 111 21.79 -30.24 133.92
N VAL A 112 21.29 -31.19 134.70
CA VAL A 112 20.11 -32.01 134.40
C VAL A 112 19.04 -31.64 135.42
N THR A 113 18.02 -30.90 134.99
CA THR A 113 16.97 -30.35 135.86
C THR A 113 15.57 -30.76 135.40
N LEU A 114 14.55 -30.45 136.20
CA LEU A 114 13.14 -30.62 135.80
C LEU A 114 12.76 -29.88 134.51
N SER A 115 13.50 -28.84 134.12
CA SER A 115 13.32 -28.14 132.83
C SER A 115 14.07 -28.79 131.66
N GLY A 116 14.75 -29.92 131.89
CA GLY A 116 15.53 -30.66 130.90
C GLY A 116 17.04 -30.55 131.10
N ILE A 117 17.77 -30.96 130.05
CA ILE A 117 19.24 -30.98 130.03
C ILE A 117 19.76 -29.67 129.45
N ASN A 118 20.59 -28.96 130.20
CA ASN A 118 21.39 -27.85 129.71
C ASN A 118 22.87 -28.25 129.75
N ALA A 119 23.54 -28.24 128.60
CA ALA A 119 24.94 -28.64 128.48
C ALA A 119 25.94 -27.55 128.94
N GLY A 120 25.48 -26.38 129.40
CA GLY A 120 26.36 -25.29 129.85
C GLY A 120 27.31 -24.84 128.76
N SER A 121 26.78 -24.60 127.54
CA SER A 121 27.54 -24.28 126.32
C SER A 121 28.54 -25.35 125.82
N HIS A 122 28.58 -26.55 126.41
CA HIS A 122 29.38 -27.66 125.91
C HIS A 122 28.64 -28.47 124.84
N LYS A 123 29.39 -29.22 124.03
CA LYS A 123 28.82 -30.19 123.08
C LYS A 123 28.32 -31.42 123.85
N ILE A 124 27.07 -31.82 123.62
CA ILE A 124 26.59 -33.13 124.05
C ILE A 124 27.12 -34.15 123.05
N THR A 125 28.07 -34.99 123.49
CA THR A 125 28.62 -36.09 122.69
C THR A 125 27.87 -37.40 122.97
N ASN A 126 28.04 -38.39 122.10
CA ASN A 126 27.41 -39.72 122.21
C ASN A 126 25.87 -39.74 122.17
N VAL A 127 25.24 -38.72 121.56
CA VAL A 127 23.80 -38.74 121.23
C VAL A 127 23.58 -39.65 120.02
N THR A 128 22.96 -40.81 120.24
CA THR A 128 22.48 -41.72 119.18
C THR A 128 21.45 -40.99 118.30
N ALA A 129 21.27 -41.43 117.05
CA ALA A 129 20.24 -40.86 116.19
C ALA A 129 18.85 -41.13 116.77
N GLY A 130 18.02 -40.10 116.89
CA GLY A 130 16.63 -40.22 117.32
C GLY A 130 15.79 -40.98 116.28
N THR A 131 14.82 -41.76 116.74
CA THR A 131 13.90 -42.52 115.89
C THR A 131 12.46 -42.02 115.99
N GLU A 132 12.09 -41.40 117.10
CA GLU A 132 10.76 -40.82 117.35
C GLU A 132 10.80 -39.28 117.26
N ASP A 133 9.65 -38.64 117.01
CA ASP A 133 9.52 -37.18 116.88
C ASP A 133 9.96 -36.39 118.13
N THR A 134 10.01 -37.04 119.30
CA THR A 134 10.42 -36.45 120.59
C THR A 134 11.89 -36.64 120.93
N ASP A 135 12.66 -37.38 120.13
CA ASP A 135 14.07 -37.66 120.40
C ASP A 135 14.98 -36.46 120.09
N ALA A 136 16.12 -36.38 120.79
CA ALA A 136 17.14 -35.40 120.48
C ALA A 136 17.84 -35.74 119.15
N VAL A 137 17.66 -34.91 118.13
CA VAL A 137 18.36 -35.09 116.84
C VAL A 137 19.86 -34.87 116.98
N ASN A 138 20.65 -35.82 116.47
CA ASN A 138 22.10 -35.67 116.43
C ASN A 138 22.56 -35.01 115.11
N PHE A 139 23.83 -34.62 115.05
CA PHE A 139 24.36 -33.91 113.89
C PHE A 139 24.34 -34.73 112.58
N SER A 140 24.36 -36.08 112.64
CA SER A 140 24.32 -36.89 111.41
C SER A 140 22.93 -36.90 110.75
N GLN A 141 21.86 -36.81 111.54
CA GLN A 141 20.49 -36.67 111.02
C GLN A 141 20.31 -35.31 110.33
N LEU A 142 20.69 -34.21 111.00
CA LEU A 142 20.64 -32.87 110.42
C LEU A 142 21.52 -32.76 109.15
N LYS A 143 22.72 -33.37 109.17
CA LYS A 143 23.60 -33.45 108.00
C LYS A 143 22.97 -34.23 106.85
N SER A 144 22.27 -35.32 107.12
CA SER A 144 21.58 -36.11 106.09
C SER A 144 20.46 -35.32 105.41
N VAL A 145 19.74 -34.49 106.16
CA VAL A 145 18.73 -33.55 105.61
C VAL A 145 19.40 -32.47 104.77
N SER A 146 20.48 -31.83 105.26
CA SER A 146 21.24 -30.84 104.47
C SER A 146 21.73 -31.46 103.16
N GLU A 147 22.40 -32.62 103.22
CA GLU A 147 22.87 -33.32 102.04
C GLU A 147 21.76 -33.71 101.05
N ALA A 148 20.53 -33.94 101.51
CA ALA A 148 19.39 -34.19 100.63
C ALA A 148 18.91 -32.91 99.93
N VAL A 149 18.86 -31.79 100.64
CA VAL A 149 18.50 -30.46 100.09
C VAL A 149 19.59 -29.95 99.13
N ASP A 150 20.86 -30.11 99.49
CA ASP A 150 22.04 -29.71 98.70
C ASP A 150 22.26 -30.63 97.48
N LYS A 151 21.71 -31.86 97.49
CA LYS A 151 21.72 -32.74 96.31
C LYS A 151 20.93 -32.17 95.13
N GLY A 152 19.91 -31.35 95.38
CA GLY A 152 19.12 -30.71 94.33
C GLY A 152 18.44 -31.68 93.36
N TRP A 153 18.06 -31.17 92.20
CA TRP A 153 17.51 -31.96 91.08
C TRP A 153 18.27 -31.65 89.78
N THR A 154 18.22 -32.55 88.80
CA THR A 154 18.91 -32.36 87.51
C THR A 154 17.93 -31.90 86.44
N LEU A 155 18.20 -30.74 85.82
CA LEU A 155 17.49 -30.27 84.63
C LEU A 155 18.23 -30.74 83.38
N THR A 156 17.51 -31.38 82.45
CA THR A 156 17.97 -31.73 81.09
C THR A 156 17.08 -31.03 80.05
N ALA A 157 17.62 -30.81 78.86
CA ALA A 157 16.86 -30.33 77.71
C ALA A 157 16.86 -31.43 76.63
N SER A 158 15.69 -31.93 76.26
CA SER A 158 15.52 -33.03 75.29
C SER A 158 16.40 -34.26 75.57
N GLY A 159 16.63 -34.57 76.85
CA GLY A 159 17.49 -35.69 77.29
C GLY A 159 19.00 -35.39 77.33
N ALA A 160 19.44 -34.20 76.94
CA ALA A 160 20.85 -33.79 76.91
C ALA A 160 21.18 -32.70 77.95
N ASN A 161 22.48 -32.40 78.09
CA ASN A 161 23.02 -31.26 78.85
C ASN A 161 22.52 -31.15 80.31
N GLY A 162 22.53 -32.28 81.04
CA GLY A 162 22.10 -32.34 82.43
C GLY A 162 22.92 -31.45 83.37
N SER A 163 22.25 -30.53 84.08
CA SER A 163 22.85 -29.65 85.08
C SER A 163 22.09 -29.72 86.40
N LYS A 164 22.81 -29.60 87.52
CA LYS A 164 22.21 -29.69 88.87
C LYS A 164 21.70 -28.32 89.33
N VAL A 165 20.41 -28.27 89.66
CA VAL A 165 19.74 -27.15 90.32
C VAL A 165 19.68 -27.46 91.82
N VAL A 166 20.54 -26.80 92.60
CA VAL A 166 20.58 -26.89 94.07
C VAL A 166 19.51 -25.99 94.71
N SER A 167 19.26 -26.17 96.00
CA SER A 167 18.35 -25.31 96.76
C SER A 167 18.74 -23.82 96.64
N GLY A 168 17.75 -22.96 96.42
CA GLY A 168 17.95 -21.52 96.14
C GLY A 168 18.47 -21.19 94.73
N GLY A 169 18.81 -22.17 93.90
CA GLY A 169 19.22 -21.96 92.51
C GLY A 169 18.05 -21.59 91.59
N THR A 170 18.29 -20.68 90.64
CA THR A 170 17.29 -20.24 89.64
C THR A 170 17.52 -20.90 88.29
N VAL A 171 16.44 -21.32 87.63
CA VAL A 171 16.44 -21.72 86.21
C VAL A 171 15.86 -20.57 85.38
N ASP A 172 16.57 -20.19 84.32
CA ASP A 172 16.15 -19.13 83.39
C ASP A 172 15.89 -19.75 82.01
N LEU A 173 14.63 -19.71 81.56
CA LEU A 173 14.17 -20.36 80.34
C LEU A 173 14.22 -19.36 79.18
N LYS A 174 15.32 -19.41 78.41
CA LYS A 174 15.61 -18.46 77.34
C LYS A 174 15.25 -19.01 75.97
N ASN A 175 14.83 -18.10 75.09
CA ASN A 175 14.75 -18.34 73.67
C ASN A 175 15.47 -17.22 72.91
N THR A 176 16.48 -17.55 72.11
CA THR A 176 17.45 -16.57 71.59
C THR A 176 17.13 -16.04 70.18
N ASP A 177 16.33 -16.76 69.39
CA ASP A 177 15.89 -16.32 68.05
C ASP A 177 14.70 -15.35 68.10
N GLY A 178 13.99 -15.30 69.24
CA GLY A 178 12.77 -14.52 69.45
C GLY A 178 11.47 -15.20 69.00
N ASN A 179 11.52 -16.42 68.45
CA ASN A 179 10.37 -17.16 67.93
C ASN A 179 9.37 -17.59 69.01
N LEU A 180 9.84 -17.87 70.23
CA LEU A 180 9.02 -18.08 71.43
C LEU A 180 9.13 -16.90 72.37
N THR A 181 7.98 -16.39 72.81
CA THR A 181 7.84 -15.55 74.00
C THR A 181 7.59 -16.46 75.20
N ILE A 182 8.58 -16.55 76.09
CA ILE A 182 8.50 -17.32 77.33
C ILE A 182 8.18 -16.34 78.46
N SER A 183 7.13 -16.63 79.24
CA SER A 183 6.69 -15.75 80.32
C SER A 183 6.15 -16.52 81.53
N LYS A 184 6.21 -15.91 82.70
CA LYS A 184 5.69 -16.42 83.98
C LYS A 184 5.20 -15.22 84.79
N SER A 185 3.98 -15.32 85.33
CA SER A 185 3.44 -14.28 86.22
C SER A 185 3.97 -14.45 87.64
N SER A 186 3.95 -13.38 88.44
CA SER A 186 4.38 -13.41 89.84
C SER A 186 3.41 -14.11 90.79
N ASP A 187 2.15 -14.30 90.35
CA ASP A 187 1.05 -14.91 91.11
C ASP A 187 0.70 -16.35 90.65
N SER A 188 1.32 -16.85 89.56
CA SER A 188 1.14 -18.22 89.07
C SER A 188 2.46 -19.00 88.99
N ASN A 189 2.37 -20.32 89.15
CA ASN A 189 3.49 -21.23 88.92
C ASN A 189 3.68 -21.63 87.45
N ASP A 190 2.73 -21.31 86.57
CA ASP A 190 2.78 -21.66 85.16
C ASP A 190 3.88 -20.90 84.39
N VAL A 191 4.50 -21.62 83.45
CA VAL A 191 5.37 -21.03 82.41
C VAL A 191 4.64 -21.11 81.09
N VAL A 192 4.34 -19.97 80.49
CA VAL A 192 3.62 -19.86 79.23
C VAL A 192 4.61 -19.71 78.08
N PHE A 193 4.54 -20.64 77.13
CA PHE A 193 5.27 -20.61 75.87
C PHE A 193 4.30 -20.17 74.76
N ASN A 194 4.43 -18.93 74.30
CA ASN A 194 3.66 -18.41 73.17
C ASN A 194 4.55 -18.26 71.95
N LEU A 195 4.03 -18.51 70.74
CA LEU A 195 4.68 -18.10 69.51
C LEU A 195 4.72 -16.57 69.43
N SER A 196 5.84 -16.01 68.98
CA SER A 196 5.93 -14.61 68.57
C SER A 196 5.00 -14.35 67.39
N LYS A 197 4.50 -13.11 67.28
CA LYS A 197 3.73 -12.66 66.10
C LYS A 197 4.60 -12.62 64.84
N ASP A 198 5.87 -12.28 65.03
CA ASP A 198 6.89 -12.28 63.98
C ASP A 198 7.77 -13.53 64.19
N PHE A 199 7.70 -14.47 63.24
CA PHE A 199 8.48 -15.70 63.26
C PHE A 199 9.65 -15.57 62.27
N LYS A 200 10.87 -15.80 62.75
CA LYS A 200 12.12 -15.73 61.99
C LYS A 200 12.60 -17.15 61.69
N VAL A 201 12.47 -17.54 60.43
CA VAL A 201 12.94 -18.82 59.89
C VAL A 201 13.51 -18.58 58.50
N ASP A 202 14.53 -19.35 58.13
CA ASP A 202 15.15 -19.27 56.80
C ASP A 202 14.25 -19.88 55.71
N GLU A 203 13.40 -20.84 56.11
CA GLU A 203 12.43 -21.52 55.23
C GLU A 203 11.13 -21.84 55.98
N VAL A 204 9.99 -21.65 55.30
CA VAL A 204 8.69 -22.25 55.66
C VAL A 204 8.30 -23.23 54.55
N THR A 205 8.30 -24.53 54.89
CA THR A 205 7.82 -25.59 53.99
C THR A 205 6.44 -26.08 54.43
N ALA A 206 5.43 -25.79 53.60
CA ALA A 206 4.03 -26.11 53.81
C ALA A 206 3.52 -27.00 52.66
N GLY A 207 3.69 -28.32 52.83
CA GLY A 207 3.45 -29.28 51.76
C GLY A 207 4.40 -29.05 50.58
N ASN A 208 3.87 -28.84 49.38
CA ASN A 208 4.66 -28.50 48.20
C ASN A 208 4.99 -26.99 48.09
N THR A 209 4.54 -26.16 49.03
CA THR A 209 4.85 -24.72 49.03
C THR A 209 6.09 -24.47 49.88
N VAL A 210 7.09 -23.81 49.31
CA VAL A 210 8.32 -23.41 50.00
C VAL A 210 8.43 -21.90 49.94
N VAL A 211 8.56 -21.25 51.09
CA VAL A 211 8.86 -19.82 51.21
C VAL A 211 10.23 -19.67 51.85
N ASN A 212 11.19 -19.10 51.13
CA ASN A 212 12.56 -18.91 51.58
C ASN A 212 13.18 -17.66 50.93
N THR A 213 14.50 -17.49 51.02
CA THR A 213 15.22 -16.33 50.46
C THR A 213 15.10 -16.18 48.94
N ASP A 214 14.80 -17.25 48.20
CA ASP A 214 14.62 -17.22 46.75
C ASP A 214 13.21 -16.77 46.34
N GLY A 215 12.27 -16.69 47.31
CA GLY A 215 10.89 -16.27 47.13
C GLY A 215 9.88 -17.36 47.52
N VAL A 216 8.87 -17.58 46.67
CA VAL A 216 7.78 -18.54 46.88
C VAL A 216 7.75 -19.54 45.74
N LYS A 217 7.93 -20.83 46.04
CA LYS A 217 7.72 -21.95 45.10
C LYS A 217 6.48 -22.74 45.49
N VAL A 218 5.73 -23.22 44.49
CA VAL A 218 4.63 -24.17 44.67
C VAL A 218 4.85 -25.34 43.71
N GLY A 219 5.39 -26.44 44.24
CA GLY A 219 5.85 -27.58 43.45
C GLY A 219 7.01 -27.23 42.51
N SER A 220 7.12 -27.98 41.42
CA SER A 220 8.08 -27.71 40.32
C SER A 220 7.68 -26.56 39.42
N ASP A 221 6.37 -26.25 39.36
CA ASP A 221 5.80 -25.56 38.20
C ASP A 221 5.64 -24.06 38.43
N VAL A 222 5.36 -23.62 39.66
CA VAL A 222 5.17 -22.20 39.98
C VAL A 222 6.32 -21.71 40.85
N SER A 223 6.94 -20.60 40.45
CA SER A 223 7.88 -19.87 41.31
C SER A 223 7.77 -18.36 41.12
N LEU A 224 7.56 -17.64 42.22
CA LEU A 224 7.74 -16.20 42.33
C LEU A 224 9.10 -15.95 42.99
N GLY A 225 10.04 -15.37 42.25
CA GLY A 225 11.39 -15.07 42.74
C GLY A 225 11.98 -13.84 42.06
N ALA A 226 13.31 -13.68 42.11
CA ALA A 226 14.02 -12.51 41.59
C ALA A 226 13.75 -12.18 40.10
N MET A 227 13.32 -13.16 39.30
CA MET A 227 12.99 -12.98 37.88
C MET A 227 11.50 -12.68 37.62
N GLY A 228 10.65 -12.65 38.65
CA GLY A 228 9.19 -12.50 38.56
C GLY A 228 8.42 -13.80 38.84
N LEU A 229 7.17 -13.86 38.38
CA LEU A 229 6.30 -15.04 38.46
C LEU A 229 6.49 -15.92 37.23
N PHE A 230 7.06 -17.10 37.43
CA PHE A 230 7.14 -18.16 36.43
C PHE A 230 6.08 -19.24 36.70
N ILE A 231 5.45 -19.72 35.63
CA ILE A 231 4.54 -20.88 35.63
C ILE A 231 4.94 -21.77 34.46
N ALA A 232 5.40 -22.99 34.74
CA ALA A 232 5.81 -23.96 33.73
C ALA A 232 4.64 -24.28 32.77
N ASN A 233 4.90 -24.23 31.46
CA ASN A 233 3.92 -24.48 30.40
C ASN A 233 2.65 -23.59 30.45
N GLY A 234 2.69 -22.47 31.18
CA GLY A 234 1.56 -21.55 31.38
C GLY A 234 1.96 -20.07 31.33
N PRO A 235 1.01 -19.16 31.65
CA PRO A 235 1.26 -17.73 31.65
C PRO A 235 2.29 -17.33 32.71
N SER A 236 3.28 -16.52 32.33
CA SER A 236 4.33 -16.01 33.23
C SER A 236 4.50 -14.50 33.07
N VAL A 237 4.91 -13.84 34.15
CA VAL A 237 5.20 -12.41 34.24
C VAL A 237 6.60 -12.27 34.79
N THR A 238 7.57 -12.03 33.92
CA THR A 238 8.99 -11.94 34.28
C THR A 238 9.56 -10.56 33.97
N ALA A 239 10.83 -10.35 34.30
CA ALA A 239 11.56 -9.14 33.89
C ALA A 239 11.59 -8.89 32.36
N SER A 240 11.32 -9.90 31.53
CA SER A 240 11.18 -9.76 30.07
C SER A 240 9.75 -9.47 29.61
N GLY A 241 8.80 -9.27 30.54
CA GLY A 241 7.39 -8.98 30.25
C GLY A 241 6.46 -10.19 30.45
N PHE A 242 5.32 -10.16 29.76
CA PHE A 242 4.30 -11.20 29.82
C PHE A 242 4.53 -12.25 28.72
N ASN A 243 4.52 -13.53 29.09
CA ASN A 243 4.48 -14.65 28.16
C ASN A 243 3.24 -15.51 28.44
N ALA A 244 2.39 -15.73 27.45
CA ALA A 244 1.14 -16.50 27.60
C ALA A 244 1.34 -18.02 27.73
N GLY A 245 2.53 -18.55 27.41
CA GLY A 245 2.79 -20.00 27.37
C GLY A 245 1.89 -20.73 26.37
N ASP A 246 1.77 -20.19 25.15
CA ASP A 246 0.89 -20.67 24.07
C ASP A 246 -0.61 -20.73 24.42
N LYS A 247 -1.05 -20.00 25.46
CA LYS A 247 -2.48 -19.88 25.83
C LYS A 247 -3.12 -18.64 25.21
N VAL A 248 -4.42 -18.72 24.95
CA VAL A 248 -5.22 -17.58 24.47
C VAL A 248 -5.36 -16.55 25.59
N ILE A 249 -4.97 -15.31 25.33
CA ILE A 249 -5.27 -14.17 26.20
C ILE A 249 -6.71 -13.71 25.92
N SER A 250 -7.61 -13.95 26.87
CA SER A 250 -9.00 -13.49 26.80
C SER A 250 -9.19 -12.17 27.55
N HIS A 251 -10.33 -11.51 27.35
CA HIS A 251 -10.70 -10.25 28.05
C HIS A 251 -9.75 -9.05 27.81
N VAL A 252 -8.98 -9.07 26.71
CA VAL A 252 -8.18 -7.92 26.26
C VAL A 252 -9.13 -6.83 25.72
N ALA A 253 -9.18 -5.69 26.41
CA ALA A 253 -9.92 -4.50 25.97
C ALA A 253 -9.39 -3.97 24.62
N VAL A 254 -10.08 -3.01 24.00
CA VAL A 254 -9.53 -2.35 22.82
C VAL A 254 -8.35 -1.46 23.22
N GLY A 255 -7.19 -1.66 22.61
CA GLY A 255 -6.02 -0.82 22.86
C GLY A 255 -6.27 0.63 22.40
N MET A 256 -5.88 1.60 23.23
CA MET A 256 -6.03 3.04 22.98
C MET A 256 -4.68 3.73 22.73
N ALA A 257 -3.59 3.23 23.31
CA ALA A 257 -2.23 3.68 23.08
C ALA A 257 -1.46 2.72 22.15
N ASP A 258 -0.42 3.22 21.48
CA ASP A 258 0.44 2.44 20.57
C ASP A 258 1.16 1.25 21.26
N THR A 259 1.23 1.26 22.59
CA THR A 259 1.83 0.21 23.43
C THR A 259 0.83 -0.85 23.90
N ASP A 260 -0.46 -0.68 23.65
CA ASP A 260 -1.50 -1.60 24.13
C ASP A 260 -1.58 -2.86 23.25
N ALA A 261 -2.04 -3.97 23.84
CA ALA A 261 -2.29 -5.20 23.10
C ALA A 261 -3.50 -5.06 22.16
N VAL A 262 -3.31 -5.34 20.87
CA VAL A 262 -4.38 -5.33 19.87
C VAL A 262 -5.27 -6.56 20.01
N ASN A 263 -6.58 -6.36 20.19
CA ASN A 263 -7.53 -7.48 20.27
C ASN A 263 -8.12 -7.87 18.90
N VAL A 264 -8.77 -9.04 18.84
CA VAL A 264 -9.35 -9.60 17.59
C VAL A 264 -10.42 -8.69 16.97
N SER A 265 -11.12 -7.86 17.75
CA SER A 265 -12.12 -6.92 17.22
C SER A 265 -11.47 -5.77 16.44
N GLN A 266 -10.34 -5.25 16.94
CA GLN A 266 -9.54 -4.24 16.24
C GLN A 266 -8.92 -4.81 14.96
N LEU A 267 -8.41 -6.04 15.00
CA LEU A 267 -7.92 -6.73 13.80
C LEU A 267 -9.03 -6.93 12.76
N LYS A 268 -10.23 -7.35 13.17
CA LYS A 268 -11.38 -7.50 12.25
C LYS A 268 -11.78 -6.17 11.61
N GLN A 269 -11.79 -5.07 12.37
CA GLN A 269 -12.06 -3.73 11.83
C GLN A 269 -10.98 -3.29 10.83
N ALA A 270 -9.70 -3.52 11.15
CA ALA A 270 -8.59 -3.22 10.26
C ALA A 270 -8.68 -4.01 8.94
N VAL A 271 -8.90 -5.33 9.01
CA VAL A 271 -9.06 -6.20 7.83
C VAL A 271 -10.26 -5.76 6.98
N GLN A 272 -11.43 -5.54 7.59
CA GLN A 272 -12.61 -5.02 6.85
C GLN A 272 -12.28 -3.70 6.14
N SER A 273 -11.58 -2.78 6.81
CA SER A 273 -11.20 -1.50 6.21
C SER A 273 -10.30 -1.64 4.98
N VAL A 274 -9.52 -2.73 4.87
CA VAL A 274 -8.67 -3.03 3.71
C VAL A 274 -9.48 -3.69 2.58
N THR A 275 -10.47 -4.53 2.90
CA THR A 275 -11.29 -5.22 1.88
C THR A 275 -12.25 -4.27 1.14
N VAL A 276 -12.80 -3.24 1.80
CA VAL A 276 -13.72 -2.26 1.16
C VAL A 276 -13.10 -0.92 0.76
N LYS A 277 -11.90 -0.55 1.26
CA LYS A 277 -11.19 0.63 0.72
C LYS A 277 -10.28 0.21 -0.43
N ALA A 278 -10.91 0.14 -1.59
CA ALA A 278 -10.34 0.07 -2.93
C ALA A 278 -8.85 0.43 -3.06
N THR A 279 -8.15 -0.37 -3.87
CA THR A 279 -6.94 0.06 -4.58
C THR A 279 -7.12 1.49 -5.09
N ARG A 280 -6.32 2.44 -4.58
CA ARG A 280 -6.63 3.90 -4.55
C ARG A 280 -6.88 4.61 -5.90
N TYR A 281 -6.82 3.89 -7.02
CA TYR A 281 -7.04 4.38 -8.38
C TYR A 281 -8.04 3.54 -9.19
N TYR A 282 -8.67 2.54 -8.58
CA TYR A 282 -9.63 1.64 -9.23
C TYR A 282 -10.89 1.52 -8.36
N SER A 283 -11.99 2.10 -8.82
CA SER A 283 -13.27 2.10 -8.12
C SER A 283 -14.39 1.79 -9.09
N THR A 284 -15.22 0.81 -8.74
CA THR A 284 -16.39 0.38 -9.51
C THR A 284 -17.63 0.64 -8.68
N ASN A 285 -18.43 1.63 -9.07
CA ASN A 285 -19.74 1.87 -8.47
C ASN A 285 -20.76 0.90 -9.09
N ASP A 286 -21.30 0.00 -8.27
CA ASP A 286 -22.33 -1.00 -8.63
C ASP A 286 -23.77 -0.51 -8.34
N GLY A 287 -23.94 0.74 -7.89
CA GLY A 287 -25.23 1.29 -7.51
C GLY A 287 -25.73 0.80 -6.15
N GLY A 288 -24.89 0.15 -5.35
CA GLY A 288 -25.24 -0.39 -4.03
C GLY A 288 -25.84 -1.80 -4.07
N THR A 289 -25.80 -2.48 -5.22
CA THR A 289 -26.15 -3.90 -5.36
C THR A 289 -24.99 -4.63 -6.03
N GLN A 290 -24.46 -5.64 -5.37
CA GLN A 290 -23.30 -6.41 -5.85
C GLN A 290 -23.57 -7.01 -7.23
N GLY A 291 -22.83 -6.55 -8.24
CA GLY A 291 -22.84 -7.11 -9.60
C GLY A 291 -21.79 -8.21 -9.78
N GLY A 292 -21.66 -8.74 -11.00
CA GLY A 292 -20.54 -9.64 -11.33
C GLY A 292 -19.18 -8.95 -11.21
N ASN A 293 -18.08 -9.71 -11.12
CA ASN A 293 -16.72 -9.18 -10.88
C ASN A 293 -16.58 -8.39 -9.56
N TYR A 294 -17.52 -8.53 -8.61
CA TYR A 294 -17.43 -7.89 -7.29
C TYR A 294 -16.24 -8.43 -6.48
N ASP A 295 -15.99 -9.74 -6.56
CA ASP A 295 -14.85 -10.40 -5.92
C ASP A 295 -13.54 -10.31 -6.73
N GLY A 296 -13.55 -9.59 -7.87
CA GLY A 296 -12.41 -9.48 -8.78
C GLY A 296 -12.17 -10.72 -9.66
N ASP A 297 -13.17 -11.60 -9.79
CA ASP A 297 -13.12 -12.90 -10.46
C ASP A 297 -13.37 -12.84 -11.98
N GLY A 298 -13.71 -11.67 -12.53
CA GLY A 298 -14.03 -11.48 -13.95
C GLY A 298 -12.85 -11.64 -14.91
N ALA A 299 -11.61 -11.65 -14.42
CA ALA A 299 -10.39 -11.89 -15.21
C ALA A 299 -10.08 -13.39 -15.26
N THR A 300 -10.93 -14.16 -15.95
CA THR A 300 -10.82 -15.63 -16.02
C THR A 300 -9.79 -16.11 -17.04
N GLY A 301 -9.40 -15.27 -18.00
CA GLY A 301 -8.33 -15.55 -18.95
C GLY A 301 -6.93 -15.44 -18.34
N SER A 302 -6.00 -16.31 -18.75
CA SER A 302 -4.60 -16.20 -18.32
C SER A 302 -4.02 -14.84 -18.73
N LYS A 303 -3.45 -14.09 -17.77
CA LYS A 303 -2.94 -12.72 -17.94
C LYS A 303 -3.99 -11.68 -18.38
N ALA A 304 -5.27 -11.92 -18.12
CA ALA A 304 -6.35 -10.99 -18.47
C ALA A 304 -6.51 -9.83 -17.46
N VAL A 305 -7.23 -8.79 -17.88
CA VAL A 305 -7.61 -7.64 -17.05
C VAL A 305 -9.12 -7.42 -17.14
N ALA A 306 -9.83 -7.48 -16.01
CA ALA A 306 -11.28 -7.23 -15.93
C ALA A 306 -11.57 -6.07 -14.99
N ALA A 307 -12.00 -4.94 -15.57
CA ALA A 307 -12.00 -3.62 -14.96
C ALA A 307 -13.39 -2.95 -15.01
N GLY A 308 -14.36 -3.50 -14.30
CA GLY A 308 -15.71 -2.94 -14.16
C GLY A 308 -16.70 -3.87 -13.47
N VAL A 309 -17.90 -3.36 -13.14
CA VAL A 309 -19.01 -4.17 -12.64
C VAL A 309 -19.53 -5.05 -13.77
N GLY A 310 -19.52 -6.36 -13.59
CA GLY A 310 -19.92 -7.35 -14.58
C GLY A 310 -18.95 -7.50 -15.77
N THR A 311 -17.71 -7.04 -15.67
CA THR A 311 -16.72 -7.28 -16.73
C THR A 311 -16.26 -8.72 -16.78
N GLN A 312 -16.04 -9.25 -17.97
CA GLN A 312 -15.57 -10.61 -18.18
C GLN A 312 -14.47 -10.65 -19.24
N ALA A 313 -13.22 -10.80 -18.80
CA ALA A 313 -12.05 -10.94 -19.67
C ALA A 313 -11.58 -12.41 -19.64
N SER A 314 -12.17 -13.22 -20.52
CA SER A 314 -12.00 -14.68 -20.52
C SER A 314 -10.96 -15.19 -21.53
N GLY A 315 -10.57 -14.37 -22.51
CA GLY A 315 -9.49 -14.71 -23.45
C GLY A 315 -8.10 -14.60 -22.81
N GLU A 316 -7.14 -15.41 -23.26
CA GLU A 316 -5.74 -15.26 -22.86
C GLU A 316 -5.23 -13.85 -23.22
N GLY A 317 -4.74 -13.09 -22.24
CA GLY A 317 -4.29 -11.70 -22.42
C GLY A 317 -5.40 -10.70 -22.75
N ALA A 318 -6.67 -11.05 -22.56
CA ALA A 318 -7.79 -10.17 -22.89
C ALA A 318 -7.96 -9.01 -21.89
N THR A 319 -8.48 -7.87 -22.35
CA THR A 319 -8.70 -6.68 -21.51
C THR A 319 -10.14 -6.21 -21.63
N ALA A 320 -10.94 -6.29 -20.56
CA ALA A 320 -12.31 -5.78 -20.49
C ALA A 320 -12.40 -4.62 -19.49
N VAL A 321 -12.86 -3.44 -19.92
CA VAL A 321 -12.94 -2.22 -19.10
C VAL A 321 -14.31 -1.55 -19.26
N GLY A 322 -14.97 -1.23 -18.15
CA GLY A 322 -16.30 -0.61 -18.12
C GLY A 322 -17.43 -1.60 -17.87
N SER A 323 -18.54 -1.15 -17.27
CA SER A 323 -19.60 -2.05 -16.78
C SER A 323 -20.15 -2.98 -17.88
N GLY A 324 -20.18 -4.29 -17.64
CA GLY A 324 -20.67 -5.28 -18.59
C GLY A 324 -19.78 -5.50 -19.83
N ALA A 325 -18.55 -4.97 -19.88
CA ALA A 325 -17.64 -5.22 -20.99
C ALA A 325 -17.16 -6.69 -21.01
N ALA A 326 -17.15 -7.32 -22.18
CA ALA A 326 -16.75 -8.71 -22.37
C ALA A 326 -15.65 -8.84 -23.43
N SER A 327 -14.54 -9.47 -23.08
CA SER A 327 -13.38 -9.66 -23.95
C SER A 327 -13.00 -11.14 -23.93
N SER A 328 -13.51 -11.92 -24.89
CA SER A 328 -13.40 -13.38 -24.90
C SER A 328 -12.38 -13.94 -25.90
N GLY A 329 -12.01 -13.17 -26.92
CA GLY A 329 -10.95 -13.57 -27.86
C GLY A 329 -9.56 -13.47 -27.23
N LYS A 330 -8.60 -14.28 -27.68
CA LYS A 330 -7.19 -14.20 -27.27
C LYS A 330 -6.60 -12.85 -27.69
N GLY A 331 -6.00 -12.13 -26.75
CA GLY A 331 -5.46 -10.78 -26.94
C GLY A 331 -6.51 -9.72 -27.31
N SER A 332 -7.80 -10.01 -27.13
CA SER A 332 -8.88 -9.05 -27.43
C SER A 332 -8.93 -7.90 -26.41
N THR A 333 -9.57 -6.78 -26.78
CA THR A 333 -9.76 -5.64 -25.88
C THR A 333 -11.16 -5.03 -26.03
N ALA A 334 -11.96 -5.04 -24.96
CA ALA A 334 -13.26 -4.38 -24.88
C ALA A 334 -13.20 -3.20 -23.90
N ILE A 335 -13.39 -1.96 -24.36
CA ILE A 335 -13.36 -0.75 -23.53
C ILE A 335 -14.63 0.06 -23.76
N GLY A 336 -15.46 0.15 -22.72
CA GLY A 336 -16.76 0.83 -22.73
C GLY A 336 -17.84 -0.01 -22.06
N ARG A 337 -18.90 0.63 -21.55
CA ARG A 337 -20.04 -0.12 -20.99
C ARG A 337 -20.59 -1.06 -22.07
N ASN A 338 -20.84 -2.32 -21.74
CA ASN A 338 -21.36 -3.35 -22.65
C ASN A 338 -20.56 -3.54 -23.96
N ALA A 339 -19.28 -3.15 -24.03
CA ALA A 339 -18.42 -3.41 -25.18
C ALA A 339 -18.11 -4.91 -25.29
N ILE A 340 -18.10 -5.49 -26.49
CA ILE A 340 -17.86 -6.93 -26.71
C ILE A 340 -16.78 -7.13 -27.79
N ALA A 341 -15.61 -7.62 -27.37
CA ALA A 341 -14.55 -8.10 -28.26
C ALA A 341 -14.49 -9.63 -28.19
N SER A 342 -15.17 -10.28 -29.14
CA SER A 342 -15.44 -11.72 -29.10
C SER A 342 -14.38 -12.57 -29.80
N ALA A 343 -13.71 -12.01 -30.82
CA ALA A 343 -12.72 -12.68 -31.64
C ALA A 343 -11.27 -12.30 -31.28
N ASP A 344 -10.33 -13.18 -31.61
CA ASP A 344 -8.90 -12.99 -31.35
C ASP A 344 -8.37 -11.68 -31.95
N GLY A 345 -7.47 -11.03 -31.21
CA GLY A 345 -6.81 -9.77 -31.56
C GLY A 345 -7.72 -8.55 -31.79
N SER A 346 -9.04 -8.68 -31.61
CA SER A 346 -10.00 -7.62 -31.93
C SER A 346 -10.21 -6.64 -30.78
N VAL A 347 -10.56 -5.41 -31.14
CA VAL A 347 -10.80 -4.29 -30.22
C VAL A 347 -12.23 -3.79 -30.39
N ALA A 348 -12.98 -3.68 -29.30
CA ALA A 348 -14.29 -3.03 -29.24
C ALA A 348 -14.18 -1.78 -28.34
N LEU A 349 -14.36 -0.59 -28.93
CA LEU A 349 -14.10 0.69 -28.26
C LEU A 349 -15.34 1.60 -28.27
N GLY A 350 -15.90 1.84 -27.09
CA GLY A 350 -17.08 2.67 -26.85
C GLY A 350 -18.26 1.89 -26.28
N ASP A 351 -19.25 2.62 -25.75
CA ASP A 351 -20.47 2.03 -25.20
C ASP A 351 -21.20 1.14 -26.23
N GLY A 352 -21.49 -0.10 -25.85
CA GLY A 352 -22.14 -1.09 -26.70
C GLY A 352 -21.37 -1.53 -27.95
N ALA A 353 -20.11 -1.09 -28.15
CA ALA A 353 -19.34 -1.43 -29.34
C ALA A 353 -19.08 -2.94 -29.45
N LYS A 354 -19.11 -3.51 -30.66
CA LYS A 354 -18.89 -4.94 -30.90
C LYS A 354 -18.04 -5.19 -32.13
N ASP A 355 -17.11 -6.13 -32.05
CA ASP A 355 -16.34 -6.61 -33.21
C ASP A 355 -17.15 -7.46 -34.19
N GLY A 356 -18.33 -7.93 -33.77
CA GLY A 356 -19.20 -8.81 -34.57
C GLY A 356 -18.58 -10.18 -34.85
N GLY A 357 -17.56 -10.58 -34.08
CA GLY A 357 -16.80 -11.81 -34.31
C GLY A 357 -15.88 -11.79 -35.55
N ARG A 358 -15.63 -10.62 -36.16
CA ARG A 358 -14.83 -10.51 -37.40
C ARG A 358 -13.40 -11.03 -37.27
N GLY A 359 -12.73 -10.74 -36.15
CA GLY A 359 -11.40 -11.27 -35.86
C GLY A 359 -10.33 -10.84 -36.86
N ALA A 360 -9.39 -11.74 -37.09
CA ALA A 360 -8.37 -11.64 -38.13
C ALA A 360 -8.97 -12.04 -39.50
N GLU A 361 -8.99 -11.10 -40.45
CA GLU A 361 -9.48 -11.30 -41.82
C GLU A 361 -8.32 -11.28 -42.84
N SER A 362 -8.42 -12.14 -43.86
CA SER A 362 -7.59 -12.09 -45.07
C SER A 362 -8.46 -11.84 -46.31
N TYR A 363 -8.21 -10.76 -47.05
CA TYR A 363 -9.05 -10.37 -48.19
C TYR A 363 -8.28 -9.50 -49.21
N ILE A 364 -8.79 -9.45 -50.45
CA ILE A 364 -8.28 -8.53 -51.48
C ILE A 364 -9.10 -7.24 -51.44
N GLY A 365 -8.44 -6.09 -51.36
CA GLY A 365 -9.07 -4.78 -51.35
C GLY A 365 -9.79 -4.49 -52.66
N LYS A 366 -11.12 -4.30 -52.61
CA LYS A 366 -12.01 -4.16 -53.78
C LYS A 366 -11.53 -3.16 -54.85
N TYR A 367 -10.91 -2.05 -54.42
CA TYR A 367 -10.46 -0.97 -55.32
C TYR A 367 -8.95 -0.92 -55.51
N SER A 368 -8.16 -1.45 -54.56
CA SER A 368 -6.69 -1.43 -54.62
C SER A 368 -6.09 -2.69 -55.24
N GLY A 369 -6.81 -3.82 -55.26
CA GLY A 369 -6.28 -5.12 -55.66
C GLY A 369 -5.25 -5.71 -54.69
N VAL A 370 -4.97 -5.03 -53.57
CA VAL A 370 -3.94 -5.44 -52.60
C VAL A 370 -4.49 -6.48 -51.62
N GLN A 371 -3.72 -7.52 -51.36
CA GLN A 371 -4.01 -8.52 -50.33
C GLN A 371 -3.76 -7.94 -48.93
N ASN A 372 -4.77 -7.96 -48.08
CA ASN A 372 -4.73 -7.50 -46.69
C ASN A 372 -4.77 -8.72 -45.76
N ASN A 373 -3.86 -8.78 -44.79
CA ASN A 373 -3.91 -9.74 -43.68
C ASN A 373 -3.98 -8.93 -42.38
N THR A 374 -5.14 -8.95 -41.74
CA THR A 374 -5.37 -8.28 -40.46
C THR A 374 -5.19 -9.25 -39.29
N MET A 375 -4.77 -8.77 -38.12
CA MET A 375 -4.65 -9.58 -36.90
C MET A 375 -5.88 -9.46 -35.97
N GLY A 376 -6.89 -8.71 -36.41
CA GLY A 376 -8.04 -8.30 -35.61
C GLY A 376 -8.72 -7.09 -36.27
N THR A 377 -9.91 -6.74 -35.78
CA THR A 377 -10.60 -5.51 -36.19
C THR A 377 -10.70 -4.51 -35.03
N VAL A 378 -10.70 -3.21 -35.32
CA VAL A 378 -11.05 -2.17 -34.34
C VAL A 378 -12.46 -1.68 -34.64
N SER A 379 -13.43 -2.11 -33.84
CA SER A 379 -14.82 -1.66 -33.93
C SER A 379 -15.11 -0.56 -32.93
N VAL A 380 -15.66 0.55 -33.41
CA VAL A 380 -16.10 1.69 -32.60
C VAL A 380 -17.62 1.74 -32.42
N GLY A 381 -18.35 0.66 -32.73
CA GLY A 381 -19.82 0.63 -32.74
C GLY A 381 -20.43 -0.77 -32.81
N ASP A 382 -21.75 -0.88 -32.88
CA ASP A 382 -22.47 -2.13 -33.15
C ASP A 382 -23.12 -2.05 -34.54
N ALA A 383 -22.44 -2.60 -35.54
CA ALA A 383 -22.89 -2.60 -36.92
C ALA A 383 -24.22 -3.37 -37.12
N ALA A 384 -24.50 -4.38 -36.30
CA ALA A 384 -25.75 -5.15 -36.38
C ALA A 384 -26.97 -4.34 -35.92
N LYS A 385 -26.76 -3.25 -35.17
CA LYS A 385 -27.81 -2.31 -34.76
C LYS A 385 -27.76 -0.95 -35.48
N GLY A 386 -26.73 -0.71 -36.29
CA GLY A 386 -26.45 0.62 -36.87
C GLY A 386 -25.88 1.65 -35.88
N GLU A 387 -25.47 1.23 -34.68
CA GLU A 387 -24.87 2.09 -33.64
C GLU A 387 -23.41 2.44 -34.03
N THR A 388 -23.23 3.32 -35.03
CA THR A 388 -21.92 3.75 -35.53
C THR A 388 -21.40 5.02 -34.85
N ARG A 389 -20.09 5.30 -34.98
CA ARG A 389 -19.45 6.51 -34.43
C ARG A 389 -18.56 7.19 -35.47
N SER A 390 -18.56 8.52 -35.48
CA SER A 390 -17.63 9.33 -36.27
C SER A 390 -16.22 9.29 -35.66
N ILE A 391 -15.23 8.87 -36.44
CA ILE A 391 -13.81 9.02 -36.07
C ILE A 391 -13.37 10.42 -36.48
N SER A 392 -12.95 11.25 -35.51
CA SER A 392 -12.60 12.66 -35.72
C SER A 392 -11.12 12.94 -35.45
N ASN A 393 -10.62 14.08 -35.91
CA ASN A 393 -9.22 14.51 -35.77
C ASN A 393 -8.19 13.56 -36.43
N VAL A 394 -8.61 12.83 -37.48
CA VAL A 394 -7.72 11.98 -38.28
C VAL A 394 -6.84 12.87 -39.18
N ALA A 395 -5.52 12.68 -39.10
CA ALA A 395 -4.54 13.33 -39.98
C ALA A 395 -4.64 12.84 -41.43
N ASP A 396 -3.83 13.38 -42.34
CA ASP A 396 -3.73 12.79 -43.68
C ASP A 396 -2.99 11.46 -43.62
N ALA A 397 -3.56 10.44 -44.26
CA ALA A 397 -2.89 9.16 -44.50
C ALA A 397 -1.55 9.38 -45.20
N LYS A 398 -0.48 8.84 -44.63
CA LYS A 398 0.89 8.90 -45.15
C LYS A 398 1.31 7.58 -45.78
N GLU A 399 0.96 6.47 -45.13
CA GLU A 399 1.19 5.10 -45.61
C GLU A 399 -0.11 4.52 -46.20
N ALA A 400 0.02 3.48 -47.03
CA ALA A 400 -1.11 2.87 -47.75
C ALA A 400 -2.16 2.17 -46.85
N THR A 401 -1.85 1.98 -45.56
CA THR A 401 -2.71 1.34 -44.55
C THR A 401 -3.28 2.33 -43.52
N ASP A 402 -3.00 3.63 -43.67
CA ASP A 402 -3.54 4.66 -42.77
C ASP A 402 -5.03 4.96 -43.07
N ALA A 403 -5.75 5.48 -42.07
CA ALA A 403 -7.13 5.90 -42.26
C ALA A 403 -7.21 7.20 -43.09
N VAL A 404 -7.96 7.15 -44.19
CA VAL A 404 -8.23 8.31 -45.04
C VAL A 404 -9.24 9.25 -44.38
N ASN A 405 -8.96 10.56 -44.37
CA ASN A 405 -9.90 11.58 -43.88
C ASN A 405 -10.60 12.32 -45.04
N LEU A 406 -11.64 13.09 -44.70
CA LEU A 406 -12.51 13.78 -45.68
C LEU A 406 -11.72 14.66 -46.67
N ARG A 407 -10.68 15.40 -46.23
CA ARG A 407 -9.95 16.34 -47.11
C ARG A 407 -9.23 15.62 -48.26
N GLN A 408 -8.79 14.38 -48.04
CA GLN A 408 -8.12 13.56 -49.05
C GLN A 408 -9.14 13.05 -50.07
N LEU A 409 -10.34 12.68 -49.62
CA LEU A 409 -11.46 12.31 -50.49
C LEU A 409 -11.95 13.52 -51.32
N ASP A 410 -12.07 14.69 -50.70
CA ASP A 410 -12.42 15.95 -51.38
C ASP A 410 -11.40 16.31 -52.46
N ALA A 411 -10.10 16.14 -52.21
CA ALA A 411 -9.06 16.36 -53.21
C ALA A 411 -9.20 15.42 -54.42
N VAL A 412 -9.57 14.16 -54.21
CA VAL A 412 -9.87 13.20 -55.29
C VAL A 412 -11.13 13.62 -56.05
N ALA A 413 -12.20 14.02 -55.34
CA ALA A 413 -13.45 14.48 -55.95
C ALA A 413 -13.26 15.74 -56.81
N GLN A 414 -12.51 16.73 -56.30
CA GLN A 414 -12.17 17.95 -57.04
C GLN A 414 -11.38 17.63 -58.31
N LYS A 415 -10.38 16.73 -58.23
CA LYS A 415 -9.61 16.31 -59.41
C LYS A 415 -10.46 15.60 -60.46
N SER A 416 -11.41 14.77 -60.04
CA SER A 416 -12.37 14.11 -60.95
C SER A 416 -13.30 15.10 -61.64
N ASN A 417 -13.75 16.13 -60.93
CA ASN A 417 -14.60 17.18 -61.49
C ASN A 417 -13.84 18.03 -62.51
N LEU A 418 -12.62 18.46 -62.19
CA LEU A 418 -11.75 19.19 -63.12
C LEU A 418 -11.55 18.44 -64.44
N GLN A 419 -11.23 17.14 -64.38
CA GLN A 419 -11.09 16.33 -65.60
C GLN A 419 -12.39 16.27 -66.44
N THR A 420 -13.55 16.26 -65.77
CA THR A 420 -14.87 16.28 -66.44
C THR A 420 -15.17 17.63 -67.08
N ASP A 421 -14.72 18.72 -66.44
CA ASP A 421 -14.88 20.08 -66.93
C ASP A 421 -13.93 20.38 -68.11
N ASP A 422 -12.68 19.92 -68.05
CA ASP A 422 -11.69 19.99 -69.13
C ASP A 422 -12.21 19.26 -70.39
N MET A 423 -12.69 18.02 -70.23
CA MET A 423 -13.31 17.25 -71.33
C MET A 423 -14.52 17.99 -71.93
N ARG A 424 -15.32 18.67 -71.12
CA ARG A 424 -16.44 19.49 -71.61
C ARG A 424 -15.95 20.71 -72.39
N HIS A 425 -14.86 21.35 -71.95
CA HIS A 425 -14.24 22.47 -72.65
C HIS A 425 -13.65 22.04 -74.00
N GLU A 426 -13.02 20.87 -74.10
CA GLU A 426 -12.52 20.32 -75.36
C GLU A 426 -13.67 20.07 -76.36
N ILE A 427 -14.79 19.50 -75.89
CA ILE A 427 -15.99 19.29 -76.71
C ILE A 427 -16.58 20.64 -77.19
N ASN A 428 -16.71 21.62 -76.31
CA ASN A 428 -17.21 22.96 -76.67
C ASN A 428 -16.30 23.64 -77.72
N ASN A 429 -14.97 23.49 -77.61
CA ASN A 429 -14.03 24.01 -78.60
C ASN A 429 -14.22 23.34 -79.98
N ILE A 430 -14.58 22.06 -80.02
CA ILE A 430 -14.91 21.35 -81.27
C ILE A 430 -16.21 21.89 -81.88
N GLU A 431 -17.23 22.23 -81.07
CA GLU A 431 -18.44 22.91 -81.56
C GLU A 431 -18.13 24.30 -82.14
N ASP A 432 -17.11 25.00 -81.63
CA ASP A 432 -16.70 26.30 -82.17
C ASP A 432 -15.93 26.20 -83.50
N VAL A 433 -15.17 25.11 -83.71
CA VAL A 433 -14.45 24.84 -84.99
C VAL A 433 -15.39 24.25 -86.04
N PHE A 434 -16.25 23.31 -85.65
CA PHE A 434 -17.33 22.76 -86.47
C PHE A 434 -18.68 23.21 -85.91
N LYS A 435 -19.10 24.44 -86.27
CA LYS A 435 -20.42 25.01 -85.93
C LYS A 435 -21.57 24.32 -86.66
N ILE A 436 -21.71 23.01 -86.44
CA ILE A 436 -22.95 22.26 -86.67
C ILE A 436 -23.90 22.73 -85.57
N THR A 437 -24.49 23.91 -85.75
CA THR A 437 -25.41 24.51 -84.79
C THR A 437 -26.61 23.58 -84.60
N LYS A 438 -26.56 22.75 -83.55
CA LYS A 438 -27.74 22.19 -82.90
C LYS A 438 -28.46 23.36 -82.24
N GLY A 439 -29.17 24.13 -83.06
CA GLY A 439 -30.20 25.03 -82.56
C GLY A 439 -31.15 24.19 -81.72
N ASP A 440 -31.25 24.52 -80.45
CA ASP A 440 -32.15 23.83 -79.52
C ASP A 440 -33.57 23.85 -80.10
N SER A 441 -34.28 22.73 -79.95
CA SER A 441 -35.47 22.29 -80.72
C SER A 441 -35.23 21.96 -82.22
N THR A 442 -35.09 20.64 -82.48
CA THR A 442 -35.21 19.90 -83.75
C THR A 442 -35.44 20.71 -85.05
N PRO A 443 -34.46 20.69 -85.97
CA PRO A 443 -34.73 19.92 -87.19
C PRO A 443 -33.57 19.00 -87.57
N SER A 444 -33.86 17.70 -87.64
CA SER A 444 -32.98 16.67 -88.20
C SER A 444 -32.57 17.00 -89.64
N VAL A 445 -31.34 16.62 -90.02
CA VAL A 445 -31.02 16.37 -91.44
C VAL A 445 -32.09 15.44 -92.01
N LYS A 446 -32.82 15.89 -93.04
CA LYS A 446 -33.96 15.13 -93.55
C LYS A 446 -33.52 14.16 -94.65
N GLY A 447 -33.76 12.87 -94.39
CA GLY A 447 -33.73 11.80 -95.40
C GLY A 447 -32.42 11.73 -96.19
N MET A 448 -31.34 11.29 -95.53
CA MET A 448 -30.06 11.07 -96.19
C MET A 448 -30.15 9.91 -97.20
N GLY A 449 -29.76 10.17 -98.44
CA GLY A 449 -29.37 9.14 -99.41
C GLY A 449 -28.10 8.40 -98.94
N VAL A 450 -27.76 7.33 -99.64
CA VAL A 450 -26.54 6.55 -99.32
C VAL A 450 -25.31 7.44 -99.59
N ASN A 451 -24.33 7.41 -98.68
CA ASN A 451 -23.12 8.26 -98.71
C ASN A 451 -23.37 9.79 -98.75
N ALA A 452 -24.55 10.26 -98.36
CA ALA A 452 -24.88 11.68 -98.32
C ALA A 452 -24.22 12.43 -97.14
N MET A 453 -23.79 13.67 -97.37
CA MET A 453 -23.33 14.60 -96.34
C MET A 453 -24.17 15.87 -96.33
N ALA A 454 -24.66 16.28 -95.16
CA ALA A 454 -25.50 17.46 -95.01
C ALA A 454 -25.04 18.35 -93.86
N ILE A 455 -24.65 19.60 -94.18
CA ILE A 455 -24.13 20.58 -93.23
C ILE A 455 -25.01 21.83 -93.28
N GLY A 456 -25.92 21.93 -92.30
CA GLY A 456 -26.80 23.09 -92.13
C GLY A 456 -28.20 22.72 -91.62
N THR A 457 -28.85 23.67 -90.95
CA THR A 457 -30.21 23.50 -90.41
C THR A 457 -31.21 23.19 -91.54
N ASN A 458 -32.01 22.13 -91.39
CA ASN A 458 -33.00 21.72 -92.39
C ASN A 458 -32.41 21.46 -93.80
N ALA A 459 -31.14 21.08 -93.89
CA ALA A 459 -30.58 20.49 -95.09
C ALA A 459 -31.22 19.12 -95.37
N ALA A 460 -31.64 18.89 -96.61
CA ALA A 460 -32.20 17.64 -97.10
C ALA A 460 -31.36 17.12 -98.28
N VAL A 461 -30.96 15.85 -98.23
CA VAL A 461 -30.09 15.22 -99.24
C VAL A 461 -30.59 13.81 -99.53
N SER A 462 -31.58 13.68 -100.40
CA SER A 462 -32.11 12.37 -100.80
C SER A 462 -31.32 11.71 -101.93
N GLY A 463 -30.46 12.47 -102.62
CA GLY A 463 -29.52 11.94 -103.61
C GLY A 463 -28.39 11.10 -102.98
N THR A 464 -27.96 10.07 -103.69
CA THR A 464 -26.80 9.21 -103.37
C THR A 464 -25.50 9.96 -103.63
N ASP A 465 -24.43 9.68 -102.87
CA ASP A 465 -23.09 10.27 -103.03
C ASP A 465 -23.09 11.82 -103.10
N SER A 466 -24.00 12.46 -102.37
CA SER A 466 -24.37 13.88 -102.56
C SER A 466 -24.07 14.76 -101.35
N VAL A 467 -23.86 16.06 -101.58
CA VAL A 467 -23.40 17.01 -100.54
C VAL A 467 -24.27 18.27 -100.45
N ALA A 468 -24.78 18.58 -99.27
CA ALA A 468 -25.42 19.84 -98.94
C ALA A 468 -24.56 20.68 -97.98
N LEU A 469 -24.34 21.95 -98.33
CA LEU A 469 -23.64 22.93 -97.51
C LEU A 469 -24.44 24.24 -97.44
N GLY A 470 -25.28 24.37 -96.43
CA GLY A 470 -26.14 25.54 -96.20
C GLY A 470 -27.42 25.20 -95.44
N LYS A 471 -28.09 26.23 -94.91
CA LYS A 471 -29.45 26.09 -94.35
C LYS A 471 -30.46 25.85 -95.49
N ASN A 472 -31.47 25.01 -95.26
CA ASN A 472 -32.57 24.73 -96.20
C ASN A 472 -32.14 24.23 -97.61
N THR A 473 -30.90 23.78 -97.79
CA THR A 473 -30.46 23.17 -99.06
C THR A 473 -31.24 21.90 -99.36
N ASN A 474 -31.63 21.69 -100.61
CA ASN A 474 -32.32 20.48 -101.06
C ASN A 474 -31.55 19.82 -102.20
N VAL A 475 -30.97 18.64 -101.96
CA VAL A 475 -30.22 17.87 -102.95
C VAL A 475 -30.98 16.58 -103.24
N SER A 476 -31.73 16.59 -104.34
CA SER A 476 -32.66 15.50 -104.69
C SER A 476 -32.14 14.55 -105.76
N ALA A 477 -31.02 14.87 -106.41
CA ALA A 477 -30.42 14.05 -107.47
C ALA A 477 -29.05 13.47 -107.03
N ASP A 478 -28.67 12.34 -107.61
CA ASP A 478 -27.44 11.62 -107.26
C ASP A 478 -26.16 12.33 -107.73
N ASN A 479 -25.06 12.15 -106.98
CA ASN A 479 -23.76 12.80 -107.19
C ASN A 479 -23.89 14.32 -107.41
N ALA A 480 -24.74 14.98 -106.61
CA ALA A 480 -25.02 16.40 -106.74
C ALA A 480 -24.61 17.17 -105.48
N VAL A 481 -24.32 18.47 -105.66
CA VAL A 481 -23.84 19.34 -104.60
C VAL A 481 -24.69 20.62 -104.56
N ALA A 482 -25.28 20.95 -103.42
CA ALA A 482 -25.91 22.27 -103.18
C ALA A 482 -25.05 23.10 -102.22
N ILE A 483 -24.62 24.28 -102.67
CA ILE A 483 -23.77 25.20 -101.91
C ILE A 483 -24.50 26.52 -101.67
N GLY A 484 -24.53 26.96 -100.42
CA GLY A 484 -25.23 28.17 -99.96
C GLY A 484 -26.67 27.90 -99.52
N ASN A 485 -27.22 28.79 -98.69
CA ASN A 485 -28.56 28.62 -98.14
C ASN A 485 -29.64 28.56 -99.24
N ASP A 486 -30.68 27.76 -99.02
CA ASP A 486 -31.84 27.63 -99.91
C ASP A 486 -31.48 27.20 -101.36
N SER A 487 -30.28 26.65 -101.56
CA SER A 487 -29.83 26.10 -102.84
C SER A 487 -30.47 24.75 -103.12
N VAL A 488 -30.87 24.53 -104.38
CA VAL A 488 -31.52 23.30 -104.84
C VAL A 488 -30.66 22.65 -105.91
N ALA A 489 -30.29 21.38 -105.71
CA ALA A 489 -29.56 20.56 -106.67
C ALA A 489 -30.44 19.37 -107.08
N ASP A 490 -31.17 19.58 -108.18
CA ASP A 490 -32.19 18.68 -108.74
C ASP A 490 -31.72 17.93 -110.00
N ARG A 491 -30.48 18.17 -110.44
CA ARG A 491 -29.84 17.51 -111.57
C ARG A 491 -28.62 16.70 -111.12
N ALA A 492 -28.57 15.43 -111.53
CA ALA A 492 -27.45 14.55 -111.20
C ALA A 492 -26.12 15.07 -111.78
N ASN A 493 -25.00 14.76 -111.12
CA ASN A 493 -23.65 15.21 -111.52
C ASN A 493 -23.56 16.75 -111.68
N SER A 494 -24.11 17.51 -110.74
CA SER A 494 -24.11 18.98 -110.82
C SER A 494 -23.83 19.68 -109.50
N VAL A 495 -23.20 20.85 -109.58
CA VAL A 495 -23.01 21.77 -108.46
C VAL A 495 -23.98 22.93 -108.64
N SER A 496 -24.95 23.05 -107.73
CA SER A 496 -25.88 24.17 -107.67
C SER A 496 -25.45 25.17 -106.59
N VAL A 497 -25.40 26.44 -106.96
CA VAL A 497 -25.06 27.55 -106.05
C VAL A 497 -26.29 28.39 -105.66
N GLY A 498 -27.50 27.96 -106.01
CA GLY A 498 -28.74 28.68 -105.71
C GLY A 498 -29.98 27.87 -106.06
N SER A 499 -31.09 28.57 -106.28
CA SER A 499 -32.36 27.98 -106.69
C SER A 499 -33.03 28.82 -107.78
N ALA A 500 -34.12 28.31 -108.36
CA ALA A 500 -34.85 29.02 -109.42
C ALA A 500 -35.38 30.38 -108.89
N GLY A 501 -34.91 31.49 -109.47
CA GLY A 501 -35.23 32.85 -109.03
C GLY A 501 -34.39 33.35 -107.84
N SER A 502 -33.42 32.57 -107.37
CA SER A 502 -32.43 32.95 -106.35
C SER A 502 -31.06 32.36 -106.69
N GLN A 503 -30.61 32.63 -107.92
CA GLN A 503 -29.30 32.23 -108.41
C GLN A 503 -28.20 33.12 -107.81
N ARG A 504 -27.05 32.54 -107.49
CA ARG A 504 -25.85 33.28 -107.03
C ARG A 504 -24.87 33.49 -108.18
N GLN A 505 -24.17 34.62 -108.13
CA GLN A 505 -23.01 34.86 -109.00
C GLN A 505 -21.83 34.01 -108.53
N VAL A 506 -21.10 33.43 -109.48
CA VAL A 506 -19.77 32.85 -109.23
C VAL A 506 -18.74 33.94 -109.58
N THR A 507 -18.17 34.57 -108.56
CA THR A 507 -17.22 35.68 -108.71
C THR A 507 -15.77 35.20 -108.68
N ASN A 508 -14.84 36.03 -109.18
CA ASN A 508 -13.39 35.74 -109.21
C ASN A 508 -13.00 34.51 -110.06
N VAL A 509 -13.82 34.18 -111.08
CA VAL A 509 -13.53 33.11 -112.04
C VAL A 509 -12.40 33.56 -112.98
N ALA A 510 -11.24 32.90 -112.87
CA ALA A 510 -10.13 33.08 -113.79
C ALA A 510 -10.53 32.73 -115.24
N ALA A 511 -9.74 33.12 -116.23
CA ALA A 511 -10.01 32.75 -117.61
C ALA A 511 -9.80 31.23 -117.79
N GLY A 512 -10.80 30.53 -118.32
CA GLY A 512 -10.71 29.10 -118.62
C GLY A 512 -9.64 28.80 -119.67
N THR A 513 -8.91 27.71 -119.48
CA THR A 513 -7.77 27.28 -120.30
C THR A 513 -7.97 25.91 -120.97
N ALA A 514 -8.86 25.08 -120.42
CA ALA A 514 -9.32 23.81 -120.99
C ALA A 514 -10.80 23.89 -121.38
N ASP A 515 -11.24 22.99 -122.27
CA ASP A 515 -12.61 22.94 -122.81
C ASP A 515 -13.70 22.74 -121.73
N THR A 516 -13.33 22.22 -120.56
CA THR A 516 -14.21 21.98 -119.40
C THR A 516 -14.20 23.10 -118.37
N ASP A 517 -13.40 24.15 -118.55
CA ASP A 517 -13.32 25.27 -117.61
C ASP A 517 -14.51 26.23 -117.77
N ALA A 518 -14.89 26.90 -116.69
CA ALA A 518 -15.91 27.94 -116.74
C ALA A 518 -15.41 29.17 -117.51
N VAL A 519 -16.10 29.53 -118.59
CA VAL A 519 -15.81 30.74 -119.38
C VAL A 519 -16.22 31.98 -118.57
N ASN A 520 -15.28 32.89 -118.33
CA ASN A 520 -15.58 34.14 -117.63
C ASN A 520 -16.08 35.25 -118.58
N VAL A 521 -16.65 36.32 -118.02
CA VAL A 521 -17.25 37.42 -118.81
C VAL A 521 -16.23 38.11 -119.72
N SER A 522 -14.93 38.14 -119.35
CA SER A 522 -13.89 38.74 -120.21
C SER A 522 -13.64 37.92 -121.48
N GLN A 523 -13.64 36.59 -121.37
CA GLN A 523 -13.49 35.69 -122.52
C GLN A 523 -14.71 35.76 -123.46
N LEU A 524 -15.93 35.81 -122.90
CA LEU A 524 -17.16 35.98 -123.68
C LEU A 524 -17.16 37.30 -124.45
N ASN A 525 -16.80 38.41 -123.78
CA ASN A 525 -16.68 39.72 -124.42
C ASN A 525 -15.61 39.72 -125.53
N GLN A 526 -14.47 39.07 -125.31
CA GLN A 526 -13.42 38.95 -126.32
C GLN A 526 -13.88 38.16 -127.55
N GLY A 527 -14.61 37.05 -127.36
CA GLY A 527 -15.21 36.29 -128.46
C GLY A 527 -16.23 37.10 -129.26
N LEU A 528 -17.08 37.88 -128.58
CA LEU A 528 -18.06 38.74 -129.23
C LEU A 528 -17.41 39.90 -130.03
N ILE A 529 -16.30 40.45 -129.56
CA ILE A 529 -15.51 41.46 -130.29
C ILE A 529 -14.99 40.87 -131.61
N THR A 530 -14.37 39.69 -131.56
CA THR A 530 -13.86 38.98 -132.75
C THR A 530 -14.97 38.69 -133.76
N ALA A 531 -16.15 38.26 -133.29
CA ALA A 531 -17.29 37.99 -134.15
C ALA A 531 -17.80 39.25 -134.89
N LYS A 532 -17.95 40.38 -134.18
CA LYS A 532 -18.38 41.65 -134.80
C LYS A 532 -17.41 42.14 -135.87
N GLN A 533 -16.11 42.11 -135.59
CA GLN A 533 -15.07 42.54 -136.53
C GLN A 533 -15.11 41.74 -137.85
N TYR A 534 -15.38 40.43 -137.77
CA TYR A 534 -15.56 39.59 -138.97
C TYR A 534 -16.78 40.03 -139.80
N THR A 535 -17.94 40.25 -139.16
CA THR A 535 -19.15 40.71 -139.84
C THR A 535 -18.97 42.08 -140.51
N ASP A 536 -18.40 43.05 -139.80
CA ASP A 536 -18.18 44.41 -140.32
C ASP A 536 -17.23 44.40 -141.54
N GLY A 537 -16.19 43.57 -141.51
CA GLY A 537 -15.28 43.37 -142.64
C GLY A 537 -15.97 42.84 -143.90
N MET A 538 -16.82 41.81 -143.74
CA MET A 538 -17.58 41.21 -144.84
C MET A 538 -18.58 42.20 -145.46
N VAL A 539 -19.34 42.94 -144.64
CA VAL A 539 -20.27 43.98 -145.12
C VAL A 539 -19.53 45.10 -145.86
N GLY A 540 -18.33 45.46 -145.40
CA GLY A 540 -17.46 46.44 -146.06
C GLY A 540 -17.01 46.01 -147.46
N ASN A 541 -16.68 44.73 -147.66
CA ASN A 541 -16.31 44.20 -148.99
C ASN A 541 -17.50 44.21 -149.95
N LEU A 542 -18.65 43.68 -149.53
CA LEU A 542 -19.86 43.61 -150.36
C LEU A 542 -20.32 44.98 -150.85
N ARG A 543 -20.25 46.02 -150.00
CA ARG A 543 -20.53 47.42 -150.39
C ARG A 543 -19.59 47.95 -151.48
N ARG A 544 -18.30 47.58 -151.45
CA ARG A 544 -17.33 47.99 -152.47
C ARG A 544 -17.55 47.24 -153.79
N GLU A 545 -17.84 45.94 -153.74
CA GLU A 545 -18.11 45.11 -154.92
C GLU A 545 -19.37 45.54 -155.66
N THR A 546 -20.48 45.73 -154.94
CA THR A 546 -21.73 46.27 -155.50
C THR A 546 -21.54 47.66 -156.11
N SER A 547 -20.81 48.56 -155.42
CA SER A 547 -20.49 49.89 -155.97
C SER A 547 -19.66 49.82 -157.26
N GLY A 548 -18.73 48.86 -157.36
CA GLY A 548 -17.98 48.61 -158.58
C GLY A 548 -18.86 48.09 -159.72
N GLY A 549 -19.82 47.21 -159.42
CA GLY A 549 -20.81 46.73 -160.39
C GLY A 549 -21.67 47.87 -160.96
N VAL A 550 -22.14 48.77 -160.09
CA VAL A 550 -22.89 49.97 -160.51
C VAL A 550 -22.03 50.90 -161.36
N ALA A 551 -20.76 51.11 -161.00
CA ALA A 551 -19.83 51.87 -161.85
C ALA A 551 -19.73 51.25 -163.26
N ALA A 552 -19.54 49.93 -163.37
CA ALA A 552 -19.46 49.24 -164.67
C ALA A 552 -20.72 49.43 -165.53
N ALA A 553 -21.91 49.38 -164.91
CA ALA A 553 -23.17 49.67 -165.59
C ALA A 553 -23.24 51.12 -166.11
N ILE A 554 -22.85 52.11 -165.30
CA ILE A 554 -22.83 53.53 -165.70
C ILE A 554 -21.83 53.76 -166.86
N ALA A 555 -20.63 53.17 -166.79
CA ALA A 555 -19.64 53.27 -167.86
C ALA A 555 -20.18 52.71 -169.18
N THR A 556 -20.92 51.60 -169.11
CA THR A 556 -21.56 50.95 -170.25
C THR A 556 -22.71 51.77 -170.84
N ALA A 557 -23.53 52.40 -169.99
CA ALA A 557 -24.62 53.28 -170.41
C ALA A 557 -24.10 54.51 -171.20
N ASN A 558 -22.96 55.07 -170.77
CA ASN A 558 -22.33 56.24 -171.39
C ASN A 558 -21.69 55.99 -172.77
N LEU A 559 -21.69 54.76 -173.30
CA LEU A 559 -21.12 54.44 -174.62
C LEU A 559 -21.97 55.03 -175.76
N PRO A 560 -21.45 55.95 -176.60
CA PRO A 560 -22.15 56.41 -177.80
C PRO A 560 -22.42 55.28 -178.80
N GLN A 561 -23.42 55.50 -179.65
CA GLN A 561 -23.93 54.54 -180.64
C GLN A 561 -23.76 55.09 -182.07
N ALA A 562 -23.48 54.21 -183.03
CA ALA A 562 -23.46 54.53 -184.45
C ALA A 562 -24.82 55.08 -184.92
N TYR A 563 -24.81 56.16 -185.68
CA TYR A 563 -26.01 56.83 -186.22
C TYR A 563 -26.01 56.97 -187.76
N VAL A 564 -24.95 56.52 -188.43
CA VAL A 564 -24.78 56.60 -189.89
C VAL A 564 -24.93 55.22 -190.50
N GLN A 565 -25.75 55.11 -191.56
CA GLN A 565 -26.07 53.86 -192.24
C GLN A 565 -24.82 53.19 -192.83
N GLY A 566 -24.73 51.86 -192.74
CA GLY A 566 -23.59 51.07 -193.21
C GLY A 566 -22.25 51.31 -192.47
N ARG A 567 -22.25 52.05 -191.35
CA ARG A 567 -21.03 52.38 -190.59
C ARG A 567 -21.04 51.74 -189.20
N GLY A 568 -19.87 51.26 -188.78
CA GLY A 568 -19.57 50.92 -187.40
C GLY A 568 -19.00 52.10 -186.60
N MET A 569 -19.15 52.05 -185.28
CA MET A 569 -18.56 52.95 -184.29
C MET A 569 -18.02 52.14 -183.12
N THR A 570 -16.75 52.33 -182.79
CA THR A 570 -16.17 51.89 -181.51
C THR A 570 -16.27 53.05 -180.51
N SER A 571 -16.75 52.78 -179.31
CA SER A 571 -16.89 53.75 -178.22
C SER A 571 -16.17 53.29 -176.96
N VAL A 572 -15.76 54.24 -176.13
CA VAL A 572 -15.23 53.99 -174.78
C VAL A 572 -15.99 54.89 -173.81
N GLY A 573 -16.47 54.31 -172.73
CA GLY A 573 -17.19 54.98 -171.65
C GLY A 573 -16.42 54.81 -170.34
N VAL A 574 -16.45 55.81 -169.48
CA VAL A 574 -15.84 55.76 -168.14
C VAL A 574 -16.84 56.24 -167.11
N SER A 575 -16.67 55.79 -165.87
CA SER A 575 -17.51 56.19 -164.74
C SER A 575 -16.76 56.18 -163.41
N SER A 576 -17.33 56.86 -162.43
CA SER A 576 -17.05 56.64 -161.02
C SER A 576 -18.35 56.66 -160.21
N TYR A 577 -18.46 55.78 -159.23
CA TYR A 577 -19.60 55.66 -158.33
C TYR A 577 -19.12 55.19 -156.95
N GLN A 578 -19.43 55.95 -155.89
CA GLN A 578 -19.09 55.64 -154.49
C GLN A 578 -17.62 55.21 -154.28
N GLY A 579 -16.68 55.93 -154.90
CA GLY A 579 -15.24 55.65 -154.82
C GLY A 579 -14.76 54.41 -155.57
N GLN A 580 -15.62 53.76 -156.35
CA GLN A 580 -15.24 52.79 -157.37
C GLN A 580 -15.27 53.45 -158.75
N SER A 581 -14.47 52.95 -159.68
CA SER A 581 -14.43 53.43 -161.06
C SER A 581 -14.55 52.27 -162.02
N ALA A 582 -15.04 52.55 -163.23
CA ALA A 582 -15.11 51.56 -164.28
C ALA A 582 -14.84 52.15 -165.67
N ILE A 583 -14.40 51.28 -166.56
CA ILE A 583 -14.26 51.52 -167.98
C ILE A 583 -15.16 50.55 -168.74
N ALA A 584 -15.77 51.02 -169.82
CA ALA A 584 -16.49 50.20 -170.77
C ALA A 584 -15.99 50.49 -172.19
N VAL A 585 -16.01 49.47 -173.04
CA VAL A 585 -15.67 49.55 -174.46
C VAL A 585 -16.83 48.96 -175.23
N GLY A 586 -17.33 49.70 -176.20
CA GLY A 586 -18.46 49.31 -177.04
C GLY A 586 -18.10 49.27 -178.51
N VAL A 587 -18.82 48.44 -179.26
CA VAL A 587 -18.89 48.52 -180.72
C VAL A 587 -20.36 48.54 -181.12
N SER A 588 -20.72 49.40 -182.05
CA SER A 588 -22.09 49.51 -182.58
C SER A 588 -22.07 49.72 -184.08
N ALA A 589 -23.13 49.31 -184.78
CA ALA A 589 -23.21 49.45 -186.23
C ALA A 589 -24.66 49.61 -186.67
N VAL A 590 -24.89 50.45 -187.69
CA VAL A 590 -26.19 50.57 -188.38
C VAL A 590 -26.10 49.79 -189.69
N SER A 591 -27.14 49.03 -190.05
CA SER A 591 -27.21 48.32 -191.33
C SER A 591 -27.17 49.30 -192.52
N GLU A 592 -26.78 48.81 -193.69
CA GLU A 592 -26.78 49.62 -194.93
C GLU A 592 -28.16 50.13 -195.31
N SER A 593 -29.21 49.34 -195.02
CA SER A 593 -30.61 49.75 -195.16
C SER A 593 -31.07 50.82 -194.16
N GLY A 594 -30.21 51.20 -193.21
CA GLY A 594 -30.54 52.11 -192.11
C GLY A 594 -31.47 51.54 -191.04
N HIS A 595 -32.13 50.40 -191.28
CA HIS A 595 -33.20 49.91 -190.42
C HIS A 595 -32.74 49.17 -189.16
N TRP A 596 -31.56 48.53 -189.12
CA TRP A 596 -31.08 47.80 -187.94
C TRP A 596 -29.92 48.51 -187.25
N VAL A 597 -29.88 48.53 -185.92
CA VAL A 597 -28.74 49.02 -185.14
C VAL A 597 -28.31 47.98 -184.11
N PHE A 598 -27.05 47.56 -184.17
CA PHE A 598 -26.43 46.64 -183.22
C PHE A 598 -25.55 47.42 -182.23
N LYS A 599 -25.45 46.95 -180.98
CA LYS A 599 -24.51 47.45 -179.96
C LYS A 599 -24.02 46.29 -179.10
N PHE A 600 -22.70 46.12 -179.00
CA PHE A 600 -22.03 45.26 -178.04
C PHE A 600 -21.21 46.13 -177.09
N SER A 601 -21.01 45.66 -175.85
CA SER A 601 -20.23 46.37 -174.84
C SER A 601 -19.61 45.41 -173.83
N GLY A 602 -18.33 45.60 -173.52
CA GLY A 602 -17.67 45.02 -172.36
C GLY A 602 -17.29 46.11 -171.36
N SER A 603 -17.18 45.78 -170.08
CA SER A 603 -16.84 46.70 -169.00
C SER A 603 -16.03 46.03 -167.90
N ALA A 604 -15.17 46.79 -167.23
CA ALA A 604 -14.35 46.35 -166.10
C ALA A 604 -14.26 47.44 -165.03
N ASN A 605 -14.22 47.06 -163.75
CA ASN A 605 -14.20 48.00 -162.62
C ASN A 605 -12.98 47.85 -161.70
N THR A 606 -12.80 48.81 -160.78
CA THR A 606 -11.74 48.83 -159.75
C THR A 606 -11.84 47.73 -158.69
N ARG A 607 -12.83 46.84 -158.79
CA ARG A 607 -12.93 45.59 -158.01
C ARG A 607 -12.53 44.37 -158.83
N SER A 608 -11.93 44.55 -160.00
CA SER A 608 -11.54 43.50 -160.95
C SER A 608 -12.71 42.65 -161.48
N HIS A 609 -13.95 43.13 -161.36
CA HIS A 609 -15.10 42.45 -161.96
C HIS A 609 -15.30 42.97 -163.39
N VAL A 610 -15.66 42.06 -164.29
CA VAL A 610 -15.88 42.31 -165.72
C VAL A 610 -17.32 41.96 -166.07
N GLY A 611 -17.98 42.78 -166.88
CA GLY A 611 -19.36 42.56 -167.35
C GLY A 611 -19.47 42.80 -168.85
N VAL A 612 -20.28 42.00 -169.54
CA VAL A 612 -20.52 42.12 -170.99
C VAL A 612 -22.02 42.21 -171.29
N GLY A 613 -22.37 42.87 -172.39
CA GLY A 613 -23.74 43.06 -172.84
C GLY A 613 -23.83 43.29 -174.34
N ALA A 614 -25.00 43.00 -174.92
CA ALA A 614 -25.29 43.20 -176.33
C ALA A 614 -26.77 43.58 -176.51
N GLY A 615 -27.08 44.28 -177.59
CA GLY A 615 -28.43 44.70 -177.95
C GLY A 615 -28.56 44.96 -179.44
N VAL A 616 -29.79 44.84 -179.94
CA VAL A 616 -30.16 45.17 -181.31
C VAL A 616 -31.48 45.94 -181.30
N GLY A 617 -31.60 46.94 -182.16
CA GLY A 617 -32.82 47.72 -182.37
C GLY A 617 -33.17 47.80 -183.86
N TYR A 618 -34.45 48.04 -184.14
CA TYR A 618 -34.98 48.26 -185.49
C TYR A 618 -35.68 49.63 -185.54
N GLN A 619 -35.41 50.42 -186.58
CA GLN A 619 -36.07 51.68 -186.90
C GLN A 619 -36.67 51.59 -188.29
N TRP A 620 -37.86 52.18 -188.49
CA TRP A 620 -38.68 52.05 -189.70
C TRP A 620 -38.87 53.38 -190.42
#